data_AF-A0A7V2QHX2-F1
#
_entry.id   AF-A0A7V2QHX2-F1
#
_cell.length_a   1.000
_cell.length_b   1.000
_cell.length_c   1.000
_cell.angle_alpha   90.00
_cell.angle_beta   90.00
_cell.angle_gamma   90.00
#
_symmetry.space_group_name_H-M   'P 1'
#
loop_
_entity.id
_entity.type
_entity.pdbx_description
1 polymer ?
#
loop_
_entity_poly.entity_id
_entity_poly.type
_entity_poly.pdbx_seq_one_letter_code
_entity_poly.pdbx_strand_id
1 'polypeptide(L)'
;MYGAFSAVVTALKDAVGSPYDLIPLDMMRYGEGGMAGYGSLCGAINGASAAITLVAGEEHYKKLVTELLTWYTQTPLPTEISNQYAVNHEFLVDELKTDEPLPQSVSGSTLCHVSVTKWCLASGYASGSKERSERCGRLTGDVAAKAVELLNLLADNAFESALSLSEEAETCRACHKKGDDFDAGQFTRGKENCLNCHENPHK
;
A
#
# COMPACT_ATOMS: atom_id res chain seq x y z
N MET A 1 3.36 -8.45 0.29
CA MET A 1 4.62 -8.03 -0.35
C MET A 1 4.90 -8.90 -1.54
N TYR A 2 5.18 -10.19 -1.33
CA TYR A 2 5.26 -11.21 -2.37
C TYR A 2 4.20 -11.02 -3.48
N GLY A 3 2.90 -11.13 -3.16
CA GLY A 3 1.84 -11.04 -4.18
C GLY A 3 1.89 -9.79 -5.06
N ALA A 4 2.02 -8.59 -4.47
CA ALA A 4 2.05 -7.34 -5.22
C ALA A 4 3.32 -7.20 -6.08
N PHE A 5 4.49 -7.61 -5.57
CA PHE A 5 5.73 -7.58 -6.34
C PHE A 5 5.70 -8.61 -7.47
N SER A 6 5.31 -9.85 -7.15
CA SER A 6 5.23 -10.96 -8.09
C SER A 6 4.24 -10.71 -9.22
N ALA A 7 3.11 -10.04 -8.96
CA ALA A 7 2.14 -9.69 -9.99
C ALA A 7 2.78 -8.87 -11.12
N VAL A 8 3.57 -7.84 -10.76
CA VAL A 8 4.24 -6.97 -11.74
C VAL A 8 5.41 -7.70 -12.40
N VAL A 9 6.29 -8.32 -11.60
CA VAL A 9 7.52 -8.94 -12.13
C VAL A 9 7.23 -10.18 -12.98
N THR A 10 6.19 -10.95 -12.67
CA THR A 10 5.81 -12.11 -13.49
C THR A 10 5.24 -11.65 -14.84
N ALA A 11 4.42 -10.60 -14.86
CA ALA A 11 3.94 -10.02 -16.12
C ALA A 11 5.11 -9.52 -17.00
N LEU A 12 6.12 -8.90 -16.39
CA LEU A 12 7.34 -8.46 -17.10
C LEU A 12 8.21 -9.64 -17.55
N LYS A 13 8.33 -10.69 -16.73
CA LYS A 13 9.00 -11.93 -17.11
C LYS A 13 8.35 -12.54 -18.36
N ASP A 14 7.03 -12.62 -18.40
CA ASP A 14 6.31 -13.25 -19.51
C ASP A 14 6.37 -12.40 -20.79
N ALA A 15 6.32 -11.07 -20.66
CA ALA A 15 6.34 -10.15 -21.80
C ALA A 15 7.75 -9.81 -22.32
N VAL A 16 8.75 -9.75 -21.44
CA VAL A 16 10.11 -9.24 -21.75
C VAL A 16 11.20 -10.30 -21.52
N GLY A 17 11.03 -11.18 -20.54
CA GLY A 17 12.04 -12.16 -20.15
C GLY A 17 13.12 -11.55 -19.24
N SER A 18 14.37 -11.63 -19.67
CA SER A 18 15.53 -11.14 -18.90
C SER A 18 15.58 -9.60 -18.83
N PRO A 19 15.93 -9.00 -17.67
CA PRO A 19 16.43 -9.62 -16.43
C PRO A 19 15.35 -10.04 -15.43
N TYR A 20 14.06 -9.90 -15.74
CA TYR A 20 12.96 -10.13 -14.79
C TYR A 20 12.78 -11.62 -14.44
N ASP A 21 13.14 -12.52 -15.36
CA ASP A 21 13.14 -13.97 -15.15
C ASP A 21 14.18 -14.46 -14.13
N LEU A 22 15.20 -13.66 -13.83
CA LEU A 22 16.27 -13.98 -12.88
C LEU A 22 15.97 -13.52 -11.44
N ILE A 23 14.88 -12.80 -11.20
CA ILE A 23 14.58 -12.20 -9.90
C ILE A 23 13.98 -13.27 -8.96
N PRO A 24 14.59 -13.55 -7.79
CA PRO A 24 14.09 -14.54 -6.86
C PRO A 24 12.88 -14.00 -6.08
N LEU A 25 11.67 -14.17 -6.61
CA LEU A 25 10.42 -13.61 -6.06
C LEU A 25 10.18 -13.94 -4.58
N ASP A 26 10.60 -15.12 -4.13
CA ASP A 26 10.44 -15.57 -2.73
C ASP A 26 11.19 -14.67 -1.72
N MET A 27 12.17 -13.87 -2.17
CA MET A 27 12.81 -12.89 -1.31
C MET A 27 11.80 -11.91 -0.69
N MET A 28 10.64 -11.69 -1.33
CA MET A 28 9.62 -10.75 -0.87
C MET A 28 8.66 -11.35 0.19
N ARG A 29 8.88 -12.60 0.63
CA ARG A 29 8.06 -13.22 1.69
C ARG A 29 8.28 -12.60 3.07
N TYR A 30 9.45 -12.01 3.34
CA TYR A 30 9.70 -11.38 4.64
C TYR A 30 8.65 -10.31 4.98
N GLY A 31 8.06 -9.65 3.99
CA GLY A 31 7.06 -8.60 4.18
C GLY A 31 5.69 -9.08 4.66
N GLU A 32 5.47 -10.38 4.85
CA GLU A 32 4.23 -10.91 5.41
C GLU A 32 3.94 -10.30 6.80
N GLY A 33 2.67 -9.97 7.06
CA GLY A 33 2.23 -9.43 8.35
C GLY A 33 2.89 -8.10 8.74
N GLY A 34 3.40 -7.32 7.77
CA GLY A 34 4.16 -6.10 8.06
C GLY A 34 5.56 -6.41 8.62
N MET A 35 6.31 -7.22 7.88
CA MET A 35 7.64 -7.73 8.21
C MET A 35 7.63 -8.80 9.31
N ALA A 36 7.54 -10.08 8.93
CA ALA A 36 7.48 -11.22 9.84
C ALA A 36 6.45 -11.06 10.98
N GLY A 37 5.30 -10.45 10.69
CA GLY A 37 4.23 -10.25 11.68
C GLY A 37 4.37 -9.04 12.61
N TYR A 38 5.38 -8.18 12.43
CA TYR A 38 5.56 -6.98 13.26
C TYR A 38 4.47 -5.91 13.10
N GLY A 39 3.61 -6.03 12.07
CA GLY A 39 2.56 -5.05 11.83
C GLY A 39 3.07 -3.68 11.33
N SER A 40 4.31 -3.61 10.85
CA SER A 40 4.93 -2.39 10.32
C SER A 40 4.39 -2.01 8.93
N LEU A 41 5.21 -1.51 7.99
CA LEU A 41 4.78 -1.13 6.64
C LEU A 41 3.97 -2.26 5.98
N CYS A 42 2.79 -1.94 5.45
CA CYS A 42 1.95 -2.94 4.80
C CYS A 42 2.70 -3.63 3.65
N GLY A 43 2.67 -4.97 3.67
CA GLY A 43 3.42 -5.75 2.71
C GLY A 43 3.03 -5.44 1.27
N ALA A 44 1.74 -5.22 0.97
CA ALA A 44 1.28 -4.95 -0.39
C ALA A 44 1.96 -3.72 -1.00
N ILE A 45 1.88 -2.57 -0.32
CA ILE A 45 2.50 -1.32 -0.77
C ILE A 45 4.02 -1.38 -0.77
N ASN A 46 4.64 -2.13 0.15
CA ASN A 46 6.08 -2.35 0.13
C ASN A 46 6.52 -3.14 -1.12
N GLY A 47 5.80 -4.23 -1.43
CA GLY A 47 6.07 -5.05 -2.62
C GLY A 47 5.84 -4.28 -3.93
N ALA A 48 4.73 -3.56 -4.04
CA ALA A 48 4.46 -2.71 -5.18
C ALA A 48 5.49 -1.57 -5.34
N SER A 49 5.93 -0.95 -4.23
CA SER A 49 6.96 0.08 -4.27
C SER A 49 8.31 -0.47 -4.75
N ALA A 50 8.66 -1.70 -4.37
CA ALA A 50 9.85 -2.37 -4.87
C ALA A 50 9.74 -2.64 -6.39
N ALA A 51 8.57 -3.08 -6.88
CA ALA A 51 8.33 -3.29 -8.30
C ALA A 51 8.38 -1.97 -9.09
N ILE A 52 7.76 -0.90 -8.58
CA ILE A 52 7.86 0.45 -9.17
C ILE A 52 9.32 0.88 -9.26
N THR A 53 10.09 0.70 -8.19
CA THR A 53 11.51 1.11 -8.17
C THR A 53 12.34 0.33 -9.17
N LEU A 54 12.08 -0.98 -9.30
CA LEU A 54 12.73 -1.85 -10.26
C LEU A 54 12.48 -1.40 -11.71
N VAL A 55 11.26 -0.95 -12.04
CA VAL A 55 10.85 -0.61 -13.41
C VAL A 55 11.15 0.86 -13.76
N ALA A 56 10.80 1.78 -12.86
CA ALA A 56 10.85 3.22 -13.12
C ALA A 56 12.23 3.85 -12.84
N GLY A 57 13.11 3.14 -12.14
CA GLY A 57 14.47 3.60 -11.82
C GLY A 57 14.53 4.76 -10.83
N GLU A 58 15.77 5.21 -10.54
CA GLU A 58 16.05 6.22 -9.51
C GLU A 58 15.36 7.56 -9.74
N GLU A 59 15.24 7.96 -11.01
CA GLU A 59 14.69 9.25 -11.40
C GLU A 59 13.21 9.40 -11.01
N HIS A 60 12.43 8.33 -11.20
CA HIS A 60 10.97 8.42 -11.14
C HIS A 60 10.35 7.75 -9.90
N TYR A 61 11.02 6.75 -9.30
CA TYR A 61 10.38 5.92 -8.27
C TYR A 61 9.80 6.74 -7.10
N LYS A 62 10.50 7.79 -6.64
CA LYS A 62 10.07 8.56 -5.45
C LYS A 62 8.70 9.19 -5.63
N LYS A 63 8.40 9.67 -6.84
CA LYS A 63 7.12 10.32 -7.16
C LYS A 63 6.00 9.26 -7.22
N LEU A 64 6.20 8.18 -7.97
CA LEU A 64 5.22 7.10 -8.10
C LEU A 64 4.95 6.40 -6.76
N VAL A 65 5.99 6.11 -5.98
CA VAL A 65 5.85 5.51 -4.64
C VAL A 65 5.11 6.46 -3.71
N THR A 66 5.41 7.77 -3.74
CA THR A 66 4.65 8.74 -2.94
C THR A 66 3.17 8.71 -3.32
N GLU A 67 2.85 8.75 -4.62
CA GLU A 67 1.47 8.70 -5.12
C GLU A 67 0.75 7.42 -4.67
N LEU A 68 1.40 6.25 -4.81
CA LEU A 68 0.85 4.96 -4.39
C LEU A 68 0.56 4.93 -2.88
N LEU A 69 1.50 5.39 -2.06
CA LEU A 69 1.35 5.40 -0.61
C LEU A 69 0.24 6.37 -0.17
N THR A 70 0.17 7.55 -0.78
CA THR A 70 -0.91 8.52 -0.48
C THR A 70 -2.27 7.98 -0.91
N TRP A 71 -2.39 7.40 -2.11
CA TRP A 71 -3.61 6.73 -2.56
C TRP A 71 -4.04 5.64 -1.57
N TYR A 72 -3.11 4.80 -1.13
CA TYR A 72 -3.40 3.71 -0.20
C TYR A 72 -3.96 4.21 1.14
N THR A 73 -3.44 5.32 1.67
CA THR A 73 -3.91 5.84 2.96
C THR A 73 -5.28 6.51 2.88
N GLN A 74 -5.70 6.96 1.69
CA GLN A 74 -6.94 7.72 1.49
C GLN A 74 -8.06 6.89 0.84
N THR A 75 -7.74 5.75 0.23
CA THR A 75 -8.72 4.94 -0.52
C THR A 75 -9.45 3.96 0.40
N PRO A 76 -10.78 3.82 0.28
CA PRO A 76 -11.53 2.73 0.90
C PRO A 76 -11.10 1.39 0.31
N LEU A 77 -10.43 0.55 1.12
CA LEU A 77 -9.90 -0.75 0.69
C LEU A 77 -10.50 -1.91 1.51
N PRO A 78 -10.77 -3.08 0.88
CA PRO A 78 -10.53 -3.42 -0.53
C PRO A 78 -11.47 -2.63 -1.46
N THR A 79 -11.09 -2.41 -2.72
CA THR A 79 -11.92 -1.63 -3.65
C THR A 79 -13.21 -2.37 -4.00
N GLU A 80 -14.21 -1.63 -4.50
CA GLU A 80 -15.46 -2.23 -4.98
C GLU A 80 -15.19 -3.18 -6.16
N ILE A 81 -14.25 -2.84 -7.03
CA ILE A 81 -13.82 -3.70 -8.14
C ILE A 81 -13.31 -5.04 -7.61
N SER A 82 -12.41 -5.03 -6.62
CA SER A 82 -11.90 -6.26 -6.02
C SER A 82 -12.97 -7.04 -5.25
N ASN A 83 -13.96 -6.38 -4.65
CA ASN A 83 -15.12 -7.07 -4.09
C ASN A 83 -15.94 -7.76 -5.18
N GLN A 84 -16.20 -7.07 -6.30
CA GLN A 84 -16.95 -7.65 -7.41
C GLN A 84 -16.23 -8.84 -8.05
N TYR A 85 -14.90 -8.80 -8.13
CA TYR A 85 -14.10 -9.94 -8.59
C TYR A 85 -14.27 -11.17 -7.70
N ALA A 86 -14.41 -11.01 -6.38
CA ALA A 86 -14.71 -12.13 -5.50
C ALA A 86 -16.13 -12.66 -5.71
N VAL A 87 -17.12 -11.77 -5.74
CA VAL A 87 -18.54 -12.12 -5.91
C VAL A 87 -18.78 -12.84 -7.25
N ASN A 88 -18.09 -12.42 -8.31
CA ASN A 88 -18.20 -13.03 -9.63
C ASN A 88 -17.26 -14.23 -9.85
N HIS A 89 -16.45 -14.60 -8.87
CA HIS A 89 -15.42 -15.64 -9.00
C HIS A 89 -14.42 -15.37 -10.15
N GLU A 90 -14.01 -14.11 -10.32
CA GLU A 90 -13.08 -13.67 -11.36
C GLU A 90 -11.61 -13.68 -10.89
N PHE A 91 -11.35 -13.90 -9.60
CA PHE A 91 -9.99 -14.13 -9.12
C PHE A 91 -9.44 -15.47 -9.61
N LEU A 92 -8.18 -15.45 -10.06
CA LEU A 92 -7.46 -16.63 -10.57
C LEU A 92 -6.90 -17.50 -9.43
N VAL A 93 -7.74 -17.87 -8.47
CA VAL A 93 -7.39 -18.76 -7.35
C VAL A 93 -8.38 -19.92 -7.31
N ASP A 94 -7.90 -21.11 -6.94
CA ASP A 94 -8.74 -22.31 -6.91
C ASP A 94 -9.89 -22.19 -5.91
N GLU A 95 -9.63 -21.56 -4.75
CA GLU A 95 -10.61 -21.36 -3.69
C GLU A 95 -10.46 -19.97 -3.04
N LEU A 96 -11.57 -19.24 -2.95
CA LEU A 96 -11.67 -18.01 -2.16
C LEU A 96 -11.94 -18.34 -0.70
N LYS A 97 -11.39 -17.55 0.24
CA LYS A 97 -11.73 -17.73 1.66
C LYS A 97 -13.15 -17.25 1.96
N THR A 98 -13.60 -16.26 1.21
CA THR A 98 -14.98 -15.82 1.11
C THR A 98 -15.19 -15.11 -0.24
N ASP A 99 -16.34 -15.34 -0.85
CA ASP A 99 -16.85 -14.70 -2.06
C ASP A 99 -17.79 -13.51 -1.75
N GLU A 100 -18.18 -13.36 -0.50
CA GLU A 100 -19.01 -12.23 -0.05
C GLU A 100 -18.30 -10.87 -0.23
N PRO A 101 -19.06 -9.78 -0.47
CA PRO A 101 -18.51 -8.43 -0.45
C PRO A 101 -18.01 -8.10 0.96
N LEU A 102 -16.78 -7.60 1.06
CA LEU A 102 -16.17 -7.24 2.33
C LEU A 102 -16.32 -5.73 2.58
N PRO A 103 -16.59 -5.31 3.84
CA PRO A 103 -16.66 -3.89 4.17
C PRO A 103 -15.39 -3.16 3.74
N GLN A 104 -15.54 -1.92 3.26
CA GLN A 104 -14.41 -1.07 2.92
C GLN A 104 -14.04 -0.19 4.12
N SER A 105 -12.76 0.19 4.20
CA SER A 105 -12.32 1.18 5.19
C SER A 105 -11.13 1.97 4.68
N VAL A 106 -11.04 3.24 5.06
CA VAL A 106 -9.85 4.08 4.84
C VAL A 106 -8.87 3.88 6.00
N SER A 107 -7.63 3.48 5.73
CA SER A 107 -6.66 3.23 6.80
C SER A 107 -6.11 4.52 7.42
N GLY A 108 -5.93 5.57 6.62
CA GLY A 108 -5.22 6.78 7.02
C GLY A 108 -3.75 6.53 7.39
N SER A 109 -3.18 5.35 7.10
CA SER A 109 -1.80 4.98 7.45
C SER A 109 -1.25 3.91 6.53
N THR A 110 0.07 3.93 6.28
CA THR A 110 0.77 2.86 5.56
C THR A 110 1.05 1.64 6.44
N LEU A 111 0.86 1.75 7.76
CA LEU A 111 1.13 0.68 8.71
C LEU A 111 0.06 -0.41 8.65
N CYS A 112 0.50 -1.67 8.57
CA CYS A 112 -0.32 -2.87 8.55
C CYS A 112 -1.15 -2.98 9.82
N HIS A 113 -0.55 -2.72 10.98
CA HIS A 113 -1.22 -2.71 12.28
C HIS A 113 -2.43 -1.76 12.28
N VAL A 114 -2.24 -0.51 11.86
CA VAL A 114 -3.31 0.50 11.82
C VAL A 114 -4.38 0.12 10.80
N SER A 115 -3.97 -0.29 9.58
CA SER A 115 -4.89 -0.67 8.51
C SER A 115 -5.79 -1.84 8.88
N VAL A 116 -5.21 -2.93 9.41
CA VAL A 116 -5.97 -4.12 9.82
C VAL A 116 -6.87 -3.80 11.01
N THR A 117 -6.36 -3.07 12.01
CA THR A 117 -7.14 -2.76 13.22
C THR A 117 -8.36 -1.91 12.89
N LYS A 118 -8.19 -0.82 12.11
CA LYS A 118 -9.31 0.03 11.70
C LYS A 118 -10.36 -0.74 10.89
N TRP A 119 -9.91 -1.60 9.97
CA TRP A 119 -10.82 -2.44 9.20
C TRP A 119 -11.58 -3.44 10.08
N CYS A 120 -10.90 -4.09 11.03
CA CYS A 120 -11.55 -5.03 11.97
C CYS A 120 -12.60 -4.32 12.82
N LEU A 121 -12.29 -3.12 13.34
CA LEU A 121 -13.24 -2.31 14.10
C LEU A 121 -14.45 -1.88 13.27
N ALA A 122 -14.24 -1.49 12.01
CA ALA A 122 -15.31 -1.07 11.11
C ALA A 122 -16.19 -2.23 10.63
N SER A 123 -15.61 -3.39 10.38
CA SER A 123 -16.30 -4.56 9.83
C SER A 123 -16.92 -5.48 10.89
N GLY A 124 -16.44 -5.40 12.14
CA GLY A 124 -16.80 -6.34 13.20
C GLY A 124 -16.10 -7.70 13.13
N TYR A 125 -15.25 -7.94 12.14
CA TYR A 125 -14.49 -9.19 12.03
C TYR A 125 -13.24 -9.18 12.90
N ALA A 126 -12.91 -10.33 13.47
CA ALA A 126 -11.68 -10.51 14.24
C ALA A 126 -10.43 -10.51 13.33
N SER A 127 -9.28 -10.11 13.86
CA SER A 127 -8.02 -10.12 13.12
C SER A 127 -7.56 -11.52 12.71
N GLY A 128 -8.00 -12.59 13.39
CA GLY A 128 -7.72 -13.98 13.00
C GLY A 128 -8.68 -14.56 11.95
N SER A 129 -9.67 -13.79 11.50
CA SER A 129 -10.75 -14.28 10.63
C SER A 129 -10.30 -14.55 9.19
N LYS A 130 -11.05 -15.43 8.51
CA LYS A 130 -10.84 -15.72 7.10
C LYS A 130 -11.16 -14.51 6.22
N GLU A 131 -12.12 -13.69 6.64
CA GLU A 131 -12.55 -12.44 6.00
C GLU A 131 -11.44 -11.40 6.03
N ARG A 132 -10.74 -11.23 7.17
CA ARG A 132 -9.56 -10.36 7.23
C ARG A 132 -8.46 -10.86 6.29
N SER A 133 -8.21 -12.18 6.27
CA SER A 133 -7.20 -12.77 5.40
C SER A 133 -7.54 -12.56 3.92
N GLU A 134 -8.80 -12.75 3.54
CA GLU A 134 -9.34 -12.48 2.21
C GLU A 134 -9.18 -11.00 1.83
N ARG A 135 -9.58 -10.10 2.73
CA ARG A 135 -9.41 -8.65 2.57
C ARG A 135 -7.96 -8.27 2.27
N CYS A 136 -6.98 -8.87 2.96
CA CYS A 136 -5.56 -8.62 2.66
C CYS A 136 -5.14 -9.16 1.29
N GLY A 137 -5.73 -10.27 0.83
CA GLY A 137 -5.56 -10.79 -0.53
C GLY A 137 -6.08 -9.81 -1.59
N ARG A 138 -7.35 -9.40 -1.47
CA ARG A 138 -8.01 -8.43 -2.35
C ARG A 138 -7.24 -7.10 -2.41
N LEU A 139 -6.89 -6.54 -1.25
CA LEU A 139 -6.08 -5.32 -1.14
C LEU A 139 -4.69 -5.46 -1.81
N THR A 140 -4.08 -6.65 -1.77
CA THR A 140 -2.82 -6.89 -2.48
C THR A 140 -3.00 -6.77 -4.00
N GLY A 141 -4.12 -7.26 -4.53
CA GLY A 141 -4.51 -7.07 -5.93
C GLY A 141 -4.76 -5.60 -6.27
N ASP A 142 -5.54 -4.89 -5.45
CA ASP A 142 -5.80 -3.45 -5.61
C ASP A 142 -4.51 -2.63 -5.70
N VAL A 143 -3.57 -2.88 -4.78
CA VAL A 143 -2.29 -2.19 -4.73
C VAL A 143 -1.40 -2.52 -5.93
N ALA A 144 -1.41 -3.78 -6.40
CA ALA A 144 -0.68 -4.18 -7.60
C ALA A 144 -1.25 -3.48 -8.86
N ALA A 145 -2.58 -3.48 -9.01
CA ALA A 145 -3.27 -2.78 -10.09
C ALA A 145 -2.91 -1.28 -10.08
N LYS A 146 -2.98 -0.64 -8.91
CA LYS A 146 -2.62 0.79 -8.80
C LYS A 146 -1.17 1.06 -9.17
N ALA A 147 -0.24 0.19 -8.78
CA ALA A 147 1.15 0.33 -9.15
C ALA A 147 1.37 0.25 -10.66
N VAL A 148 0.67 -0.66 -11.34
CA VAL A 148 0.70 -0.78 -12.81
C VAL A 148 0.08 0.43 -13.49
N GLU A 149 -1.04 0.97 -13.00
CA GLU A 149 -1.61 2.23 -13.52
C GLU A 149 -0.58 3.36 -13.49
N LEU A 150 0.12 3.54 -12.37
CA LEU A 150 1.13 4.58 -12.22
C LEU A 150 2.34 4.38 -13.15
N LEU A 151 2.77 3.13 -13.35
CA LEU A 151 3.83 2.78 -14.29
C LEU A 151 3.41 3.03 -15.75
N ASN A 152 2.17 2.71 -16.10
CA ASN A 152 1.63 2.97 -17.44
C ASN A 152 1.55 4.47 -17.71
N LEU A 153 1.05 5.26 -16.76
CA LEU A 153 1.05 6.73 -16.86
C LEU A 153 2.46 7.28 -17.06
N LEU A 154 3.46 6.73 -16.37
CA LEU A 154 4.85 7.13 -16.56
C LEU A 154 5.34 6.78 -17.98
N ALA A 155 5.06 5.57 -18.47
CA ALA A 155 5.45 5.12 -19.80
C ALA A 155 4.82 5.97 -20.92
N ASP A 156 3.58 6.41 -20.71
CA ASP A 156 2.85 7.29 -21.63
C ASP A 156 3.23 8.78 -21.49
N ASN A 157 4.20 9.11 -20.63
CA ASN A 157 4.57 10.50 -20.27
C ASN A 157 3.37 11.34 -19.76
N ALA A 158 2.38 10.68 -19.16
CA ALA A 158 1.16 11.27 -18.64
C ALA A 158 1.09 11.29 -17.10
N PHE A 159 2.16 10.85 -16.42
CA PHE A 159 2.20 10.86 -14.96
C PHE A 159 2.33 12.29 -14.41
N GLU A 160 1.29 12.71 -13.69
CA GLU A 160 1.29 13.90 -12.84
C GLU A 160 0.93 13.48 -11.41
N SER A 161 1.71 13.93 -10.42
CA SER A 161 1.35 13.69 -9.02
C SER A 161 0.18 14.58 -8.66
N ALA A 162 -0.92 13.97 -8.22
CA ALA A 162 -2.18 14.67 -7.97
C ALA A 162 -2.55 14.69 -6.49
N LEU A 163 -2.10 13.71 -5.71
CA LEU A 163 -2.52 13.54 -4.32
C LEU A 163 -1.62 14.29 -3.33
N SER A 164 -2.26 15.16 -2.54
CA SER A 164 -1.65 15.82 -1.39
C SER A 164 -1.64 14.92 -0.16
N LEU A 165 -0.80 15.24 0.82
CA LEU A 165 -0.84 14.52 2.11
C LEU A 165 -2.17 14.83 2.81
N SER A 166 -2.46 14.09 3.89
CA SER A 166 -3.63 14.45 4.70
C SER A 166 -3.45 15.86 5.28
N GLU A 167 -4.55 16.60 5.41
CA GLU A 167 -4.54 17.99 5.91
C GLU A 167 -3.82 18.10 7.26
N GLU A 168 -3.95 17.08 8.10
CA GLU A 168 -3.31 17.03 9.41
C GLU A 168 -1.79 16.86 9.30
N ALA A 169 -1.33 15.97 8.41
CA ALA A 169 0.09 15.80 8.15
C ALA A 169 0.71 17.07 7.55
N GLU A 170 0.00 17.79 6.68
CA GLU A 170 0.45 19.07 6.13
C GLU A 170 0.55 20.14 7.21
N THR A 171 -0.48 20.26 8.05
CA THR A 171 -0.53 21.21 9.17
C THR A 171 0.63 20.98 10.15
N CYS A 172 0.84 19.74 10.61
CA CYS A 172 1.93 19.44 11.54
C CYS A 172 3.30 19.72 10.92
N ARG A 173 3.49 19.36 9.64
CA ARG A 173 4.77 19.51 8.93
C ARG A 173 5.10 20.95 8.53
N ALA A 174 4.23 21.91 8.79
CA ALA A 174 4.58 23.33 8.68
C ALA A 174 5.78 23.67 9.58
N CYS A 175 5.79 23.14 10.80
CA CYS A 175 6.88 23.27 11.79
C CYS A 175 7.62 21.95 12.05
N HIS A 176 6.89 20.84 12.20
CA HIS A 176 7.43 19.52 12.57
C HIS A 176 7.92 18.75 11.34
N LYS A 177 9.11 19.10 10.88
CA LYS A 177 9.73 18.54 9.66
C LYS A 177 11.21 18.31 9.84
N LYS A 178 11.83 17.67 8.84
CA LYS A 178 13.30 17.59 8.77
C LYS A 178 13.88 19.00 8.67
N GLY A 179 14.77 19.34 9.61
CA GLY A 179 15.60 20.53 9.59
C GLY A 179 16.56 20.52 10.78
N ASP A 180 17.21 21.65 11.05
CA ASP A 180 18.32 21.74 12.01
C ASP A 180 17.96 22.58 13.25
N ASP A 181 16.76 23.16 13.31
CA ASP A 181 16.24 23.96 14.42
C ASP A 181 15.35 23.13 15.36
N PHE A 182 15.95 22.57 16.41
CA PHE A 182 15.26 21.74 17.40
C PHE A 182 14.14 22.49 18.12
N ASP A 183 14.39 23.74 18.52
CA ASP A 183 13.45 24.57 19.28
C ASP A 183 12.24 24.96 18.42
N ALA A 184 12.41 25.09 17.10
CA ALA A 184 11.32 25.26 16.15
C ALA A 184 10.55 23.98 15.79
N GLY A 185 10.87 22.84 16.42
CA GLY A 185 10.16 21.57 16.21
C GLY A 185 10.75 20.67 15.10
N GLN A 186 11.95 20.95 14.59
CA GLN A 186 12.50 20.26 13.42
C GLN A 186 13.13 18.88 13.72
N PHE A 187 12.56 18.14 14.69
CA PHE A 187 13.02 16.83 15.15
C PHE A 187 12.20 15.66 14.58
N THR A 188 11.25 15.91 13.68
CA THR A 188 10.33 14.89 13.15
C THR A 188 10.64 14.51 11.70
N ARG A 189 10.46 13.23 11.35
CA ARG A 189 10.56 12.71 9.98
C ARG A 189 9.36 11.84 9.62
N GLY A 190 8.92 11.93 8.37
CA GLY A 190 7.85 11.08 7.83
C GLY A 190 6.79 11.87 7.07
N LYS A 191 5.84 11.13 6.51
CA LYS A 191 4.64 11.63 5.81
C LYS A 191 3.35 10.92 6.27
N GLU A 192 3.43 10.11 7.33
CA GLU A 192 2.25 9.46 7.92
C GLU A 192 1.28 10.49 8.51
N ASN A 193 0.00 10.13 8.60
CA ASN A 193 -0.97 10.94 9.35
C ASN A 193 -0.65 10.84 10.86
N CYS A 194 -0.31 12.00 11.44
CA CYS A 194 0.11 12.15 12.82
C CYS A 194 -0.98 11.80 13.84
N LEU A 195 -2.25 12.05 13.52
CA LEU A 195 -3.37 11.85 14.45
C LEU A 195 -3.70 10.38 14.69
N ASN A 196 -3.14 9.45 13.91
CA ASN A 196 -3.24 8.02 14.23
C ASN A 196 -2.56 7.67 15.56
N CYS A 197 -1.60 8.47 16.01
CA CYS A 197 -0.84 8.23 17.23
C CYS A 197 -0.85 9.43 18.20
N HIS A 198 -1.12 10.64 17.70
CA HIS A 198 -1.00 11.88 18.46
C HIS A 198 -2.34 12.63 18.50
N GLU A 199 -3.21 12.28 19.45
CA GLU A 199 -4.54 12.91 19.57
C GLU A 199 -4.49 14.35 20.13
N ASN A 200 -3.47 14.66 20.95
CA ASN A 200 -3.28 15.99 21.56
C ASN A 200 -1.78 16.36 21.60
N PRO A 201 -1.11 16.59 20.46
CA PRO A 201 0.35 16.73 20.40
C PRO A 201 0.94 17.98 21.07
N HIS A 202 0.10 18.97 21.45
CA HIS A 202 0.52 20.25 22.04
C HIS A 202 -0.19 20.59 23.35
N LYS A 203 -0.80 19.61 24.01
CA LYS A 203 -1.41 19.77 25.34
C LYS A 203 -0.66 18.98 26.39
#